data_AF-A0A0F9B9R4-F1
#
_entry.id   AF-A0A0F9B9R4-F1
#
_cell.length_a   1.000
_cell.length_b   1.000
_cell.length_c   1.000
_cell.angle_alpha   90.00
_cell.angle_beta   90.00
_cell.angle_gamma   90.00
#
_symmetry.space_group_name_H-M   'P 1'
#
loop_
_entity.id
_entity.type
_entity.pdbx_description
1 polymer ?
#
loop_
_entity_poly.entity_id
_entity_poly.type
_entity_poly.pdbx_seq_one_letter_code
_entity_poly.pdbx_strand_id
1 'polypeptide(L)'
;MVITASFNATRTTVAPLVQTLVTNVANSAGYSETFACITSTDTGLANGTNDFQLLTSSTAQNYIHYGGDTKASGYTEADVESLTDPGISATNDQTQVWDIVTLAVSEYYIFAIPSRLSTPTFWDYSTGFGADFESPETVAITNDAGFTENYKVFRSTNALGGPSGGDFTLETK
;
A
#
# COMPACT_ATOMS: atom_id res chain seq x y z
N MET A 1 16.86 -5.71 20.08
CA MET A 1 15.99 -4.76 19.37
C MET A 1 16.37 -4.83 17.90
N VAL A 2 15.50 -5.34 17.04
CA VAL A 2 15.76 -5.41 15.59
C VAL A 2 15.27 -4.10 15.00
N ILE A 3 16.17 -3.33 14.39
CA ILE A 3 15.83 -2.08 13.71
C ILE A 3 15.60 -2.42 12.24
N THR A 4 14.42 -2.12 11.72
CA THR A 4 14.11 -2.20 10.28
C THR A 4 14.09 -0.77 9.76
N ALA A 5 15.07 -0.38 8.95
CA ALA A 5 14.99 0.87 8.20
C ALA A 5 14.41 0.57 6.80
N SER A 6 13.93 1.57 6.06
CA SER A 6 13.69 1.46 4.62
C SER A 6 14.12 2.78 3.96
N PHE A 7 14.64 2.69 2.74
CA PHE A 7 15.07 3.86 1.96
C PHE A 7 14.03 4.28 0.92
N ASN A 8 12.79 3.77 1.00
CA ASN A 8 11.75 4.09 0.04
C ASN A 8 10.42 4.40 0.75
N ALA A 9 9.91 5.61 0.52
CA ALA A 9 8.68 6.12 1.14
C ALA A 9 7.43 5.33 0.73
N THR A 10 7.46 4.58 -0.37
CA THR A 10 6.37 3.72 -0.85
C THR A 10 6.65 2.23 -0.65
N ARG A 11 7.90 1.83 -0.37
CA ARG A 11 8.34 0.44 -0.15
C ARG A 11 8.99 0.29 1.22
N THR A 12 8.20 0.42 2.27
CA THR A 12 8.65 0.34 3.68
C THR A 12 9.12 -1.05 4.12
N THR A 13 8.90 -2.06 3.28
CA THR A 13 9.01 -3.47 3.66
C THR A 13 10.35 -4.08 3.24
N VAL A 14 11.13 -3.42 2.37
CA VAL A 14 12.47 -3.88 1.98
C VAL A 14 13.49 -3.47 3.04
N ALA A 15 13.99 -4.45 3.79
CA ALA A 15 15.03 -4.22 4.79
C ALA A 15 16.38 -3.87 4.12
N PRO A 16 17.07 -2.81 4.56
CA PRO A 16 18.37 -2.46 4.04
C PRO A 16 19.42 -3.44 4.51
N LEU A 17 20.51 -3.48 3.76
CA LEU A 17 21.68 -4.25 4.14
C LEU A 17 22.38 -3.56 5.32
N VAL A 18 22.44 -4.25 6.45
CA VAL A 18 23.31 -3.85 7.57
C VAL A 18 24.73 -4.31 7.26
N GLN A 19 25.63 -3.37 7.00
CA GLN A 19 27.05 -3.67 6.85
C GLN A 19 27.67 -3.87 8.23
N THR A 20 28.07 -5.10 8.52
CA THR A 20 28.70 -5.49 9.79
C THR A 20 30.22 -5.28 9.81
N LEU A 21 30.81 -4.73 8.74
CA LEU A 21 32.25 -4.60 8.51
C LEU A 21 32.71 -3.15 8.37
N VAL A 22 32.20 -2.25 9.21
CA VAL A 22 32.72 -0.88 9.25
C VAL A 22 33.87 -0.82 10.25
N THR A 23 35.08 -0.64 9.72
CA THR A 23 36.30 -0.47 10.49
C THR A 23 36.20 0.79 11.35
N ASN A 24 36.66 0.71 12.61
CA ASN A 24 36.62 1.80 13.58
C ASN A 24 37.01 3.15 12.97
N VAL A 25 36.19 4.18 13.19
CA VAL A 25 36.48 5.55 12.75
C VAL A 25 36.98 6.33 13.96
N ALA A 26 38.16 6.95 13.84
CA ALA A 26 38.66 7.86 14.86
C ALA A 26 38.01 9.24 14.68
N ASN A 27 37.35 9.74 15.72
CA ASN A 27 36.84 11.10 15.71
C ASN A 27 38.00 12.12 15.86
N SER A 28 37.70 13.41 15.66
CA SER A 28 38.71 14.48 15.74
C SER A 28 39.36 14.66 17.11
N ALA A 29 38.79 14.05 18.15
CA ALA A 29 39.33 14.00 19.50
C ALA A 29 40.15 12.72 19.78
N GLY A 30 40.34 11.85 18.77
CA GLY A 30 41.18 10.64 18.86
C GLY A 30 40.49 9.41 19.46
N TYR A 31 39.17 9.46 19.69
CA TYR A 31 38.41 8.29 20.16
C TYR A 31 37.94 7.45 18.97
N SER A 32 38.02 6.13 19.13
CA SER A 32 37.53 5.18 18.12
C SER A 32 36.05 4.88 18.37
N GLU A 33 35.24 5.07 17.34
CA GLU A 33 33.82 4.76 17.34
C GLU A 33 33.55 3.67 16.29
N THR A 34 32.71 2.70 16.64
CA THR A 34 32.24 1.66 15.73
C THR A 34 30.86 2.07 15.24
N PHE A 35 30.70 2.17 13.91
CA PHE A 35 29.44 2.54 13.28
C PHE A 35 28.80 1.34 12.61
N ALA A 36 27.48 1.21 12.69
CA ALA A 36 26.73 0.36 11.78
C ALA A 36 26.42 1.17 10.52
N CYS A 37 26.96 0.78 9.37
CA CYS A 37 26.56 1.36 8.09
C CYS A 37 25.34 0.59 7.59
N ILE A 38 24.28 1.31 7.25
CA ILE A 38 23.04 0.75 6.70
C ILE A 38 22.98 1.24 5.25
N THR A 39 22.99 0.33 4.29
CA THR A 39 22.92 0.66 2.86
C THR A 39 21.62 0.18 2.25
N SER A 40 21.01 1.02 1.40
CA SER A 40 19.86 0.62 0.61
C SER A 40 20.21 -0.56 -0.30
N THR A 41 19.25 -1.46 -0.52
CA THR A 41 19.30 -2.48 -1.55
C THR A 41 18.89 -1.95 -2.93
N ASP A 42 18.28 -0.76 -2.98
CA ASP A 42 17.80 -0.14 -4.21
C ASP A 42 18.90 0.65 -4.91
N THR A 43 18.91 0.62 -6.25
CA THR A 43 19.81 1.41 -7.10
C THR A 43 19.12 2.65 -7.65
N GLY A 44 19.87 3.72 -7.92
CA GLY A 44 19.32 4.89 -8.64
C GLY A 44 18.51 5.86 -7.77
N LEU A 45 18.77 5.91 -6.46
CA LEU A 45 18.10 6.82 -5.53
C LEU A 45 18.35 8.28 -5.93
N ALA A 46 17.29 8.97 -6.38
CA ALA A 46 17.30 10.40 -6.68
C ALA A 46 16.98 11.22 -5.43
N ASN A 47 17.62 12.39 -5.30
CA ASN A 47 17.39 13.32 -4.20
C ASN A 47 15.92 13.80 -4.18
N GLY A 48 15.24 13.69 -3.03
CA GLY A 48 13.88 14.21 -2.82
C GLY A 48 12.72 13.29 -3.20
N THR A 49 12.98 12.03 -3.58
CA THR A 49 11.93 11.00 -3.81
C THR A 49 12.08 9.77 -2.91
N ASN A 50 13.25 9.58 -2.29
CA ASN A 50 13.62 8.39 -1.51
C ASN A 50 14.17 8.80 -0.13
N ASP A 51 13.32 9.41 0.68
CA ASP A 51 13.71 9.82 2.04
C ASP A 51 14.01 8.58 2.90
N PHE A 52 15.13 8.61 3.63
CA PHE A 52 15.44 7.60 4.64
C PHE A 52 14.37 7.63 5.74
N GLN A 53 13.57 6.57 5.81
CA GLN A 53 12.54 6.43 6.83
C GLN A 53 12.96 5.36 7.85
N LEU A 54 13.12 5.80 9.10
CA LEU A 54 13.35 4.90 10.22
C LEU A 54 12.00 4.46 10.79
N LEU A 55 11.59 3.23 10.49
CA LEU A 55 10.39 2.64 11.06
C LEU A 55 10.75 1.91 12.36
N THR A 56 9.99 2.19 13.42
CA THR A 56 10.16 1.51 14.71
C THR A 56 9.38 0.20 14.80
N SER A 57 8.64 -0.15 13.75
CA SER A 57 7.88 -1.39 13.62
C SER A 57 8.60 -2.37 12.69
N SER A 58 8.81 -3.60 13.14
CA SER A 58 9.48 -4.68 12.37
C SER A 58 8.50 -5.60 11.64
N THR A 59 7.19 -5.34 11.70
CA THR A 59 6.21 -6.13 10.95
C THR A 59 6.13 -5.61 9.53
N ALA A 60 6.54 -6.43 8.57
CA ALA A 60 6.10 -6.28 7.18
C ALA A 60 4.56 -6.36 7.18
N GLN A 61 3.91 -5.42 6.51
CA GLN A 61 2.45 -5.34 6.40
C GLN A 61 2.11 -5.04 4.95
N ASN A 62 1.00 -5.58 4.45
CA ASN A 62 0.49 -5.18 3.15
C ASN A 62 -0.55 -4.06 3.34
N TYR A 63 -0.67 -3.27 2.28
CA TYR A 63 -1.40 -2.00 2.23
C TYR A 63 -2.77 -2.13 1.59
N ILE A 64 -3.64 -1.17 1.79
CA ILE A 64 -4.93 -1.16 1.11
C ILE A 64 -4.70 -0.79 -0.36
N HIS A 65 -5.41 -1.46 -1.27
CA HIS A 65 -5.43 -1.15 -2.70
C HIS A 65 -6.85 -0.79 -3.11
N TYR A 66 -7.01 0.16 -4.03
CA TYR A 66 -8.30 0.49 -4.63
C TYR A 66 -8.11 0.92 -6.07
N GLY A 67 -9.20 1.20 -6.80
CA GLY A 67 -9.14 1.66 -8.19
C GLY A 67 -10.22 1.04 -9.08
N GLY A 68 -10.05 1.17 -10.40
CA GLY A 68 -10.97 0.64 -11.40
C GLY A 68 -10.53 -0.71 -11.97
N ASP A 69 -11.49 -1.61 -12.19
CA ASP A 69 -11.32 -2.83 -13.00
C ASP A 69 -12.64 -3.18 -13.72
N THR A 70 -12.54 -3.74 -14.93
CA THR A 70 -13.69 -4.25 -15.70
C THR A 70 -14.12 -5.66 -15.29
N LYS A 71 -13.25 -6.38 -14.57
CA LYS A 71 -13.51 -7.73 -14.10
C LYS A 71 -14.56 -7.72 -13.00
N ALA A 72 -15.52 -8.64 -13.10
CA ALA A 72 -16.62 -8.74 -12.15
C ALA A 72 -16.38 -9.76 -11.02
N SER A 73 -15.50 -10.74 -11.22
CA SER A 73 -15.19 -11.79 -10.23
C SER A 73 -13.94 -12.59 -10.60
N GLY A 74 -13.45 -13.39 -9.66
CA GLY A 74 -12.31 -14.30 -9.83
C GLY A 74 -10.98 -13.56 -9.78
N TYR A 75 -10.86 -12.59 -8.88
CA TYR A 75 -9.68 -11.73 -8.76
C TYR A 75 -8.43 -12.53 -8.38
N THR A 76 -7.31 -12.11 -8.94
CA THR A 76 -5.97 -12.62 -8.67
C THR A 76 -5.14 -11.53 -8.02
N GLU A 77 -4.00 -11.90 -7.44
CA GLU A 77 -3.01 -10.96 -6.90
C GLU A 77 -2.65 -9.89 -7.94
N ALA A 78 -2.36 -10.32 -9.18
CA ALA A 78 -2.00 -9.43 -10.27
C ALA A 78 -3.11 -8.42 -10.61
N ASP A 79 -4.39 -8.82 -10.53
CA ASP A 79 -5.50 -7.88 -10.79
C ASP A 79 -5.49 -6.75 -9.74
N VAL A 80 -5.36 -7.10 -8.45
CA VAL A 80 -5.35 -6.13 -7.34
C VAL A 80 -4.12 -5.22 -7.38
N GLU A 81 -2.96 -5.75 -7.75
CA GLU A 81 -1.73 -4.97 -7.90
C GLU A 81 -1.75 -4.05 -9.14
N SER A 82 -2.61 -4.35 -10.13
CA SER A 82 -2.71 -3.60 -11.38
C SER A 82 -3.76 -2.50 -11.41
N LEU A 83 -4.50 -2.29 -10.31
CA LEU A 83 -5.57 -1.29 -10.24
C LEU A 83 -5.07 0.10 -10.67
N THR A 84 -5.92 0.81 -11.41
CA THR A 84 -5.57 2.07 -12.11
C THR A 84 -5.19 3.22 -11.19
N ASP A 85 -5.72 3.24 -9.98
CA ASP A 85 -5.30 4.14 -8.91
C ASP A 85 -5.01 3.30 -7.66
N PRO A 86 -3.87 2.60 -7.62
CA PRO A 86 -3.63 1.58 -6.61
C PRO A 86 -3.51 2.17 -5.22
N GLY A 87 -3.52 3.51 -5.09
CA GLY A 87 -3.72 4.27 -3.87
C GLY A 87 -3.15 3.54 -2.66
N ILE A 88 -1.85 3.25 -2.71
CA ILE A 88 -1.18 2.41 -1.72
C ILE A 88 -1.08 3.25 -0.45
N SER A 89 -2.17 3.27 0.31
CA SER A 89 -2.21 4.03 1.54
C SER A 89 -1.54 3.18 2.60
N ALA A 90 -0.44 3.71 3.15
CA ALA A 90 0.27 3.10 4.27
C ALA A 90 -0.49 3.20 5.59
N THR A 91 -1.78 2.95 5.53
CA THR A 91 -2.72 3.14 6.62
C THR A 91 -3.31 1.81 7.05
N ASN A 92 -3.41 1.65 8.36
CA ASN A 92 -4.29 0.68 8.99
C ASN A 92 -5.65 1.29 9.32
N ASP A 93 -5.85 2.57 8.99
CA ASP A 93 -7.09 3.28 9.17
C ASP A 93 -8.05 2.95 8.04
N GLN A 94 -9.15 2.32 8.42
CA GLN A 94 -10.21 1.86 7.55
C GLN A 94 -11.34 2.90 7.47
N THR A 95 -11.22 4.01 8.23
CA THR A 95 -12.27 5.00 8.45
C THR A 95 -11.91 6.32 7.81
N GLN A 96 -11.70 6.30 6.50
CA GLN A 96 -11.20 7.46 5.77
C GLN A 96 -11.97 7.71 4.47
N VAL A 97 -11.82 8.93 4.00
CA VAL A 97 -12.18 9.31 2.64
C VAL A 97 -10.99 8.96 1.76
N TRP A 98 -11.24 8.15 0.74
CA TRP A 98 -10.28 7.75 -0.26
C TRP A 98 -10.28 8.74 -1.41
N ASP A 99 -9.16 8.81 -2.13
CA ASP A 99 -9.03 9.73 -3.25
C ASP A 99 -10.06 9.45 -4.35
N ILE A 100 -10.31 10.49 -5.15
CA ILE A 100 -11.21 10.39 -6.30
C ILE A 100 -10.58 9.46 -7.32
N VAL A 101 -11.26 8.36 -7.64
CA VAL A 101 -10.86 7.45 -8.71
C VAL A 101 -11.64 7.79 -9.97
N THR A 102 -10.92 8.07 -11.06
CA THR A 102 -11.51 8.19 -12.39
C THR A 102 -11.62 6.79 -13.02
N LEU A 103 -12.86 6.29 -13.15
CA LEU A 103 -13.17 4.98 -13.70
C LEU A 103 -13.42 5.09 -15.22
N ALA A 104 -12.80 4.19 -15.99
CA ALA A 104 -13.06 4.05 -17.41
C ALA A 104 -14.43 3.39 -17.68
N VAL A 105 -14.90 3.46 -18.93
CA VAL A 105 -16.21 2.94 -19.31
C VAL A 105 -16.38 1.48 -18.86
N SER A 106 -17.47 1.20 -18.14
CA SER A 106 -17.80 -0.15 -17.62
C SER A 106 -16.84 -0.72 -16.58
N GLU A 107 -16.00 0.12 -15.95
CA GLU A 107 -15.25 -0.30 -14.76
C GLU A 107 -16.10 -0.27 -13.49
N TYR A 108 -15.83 -1.24 -12.63
CA TYR A 108 -16.25 -1.30 -11.26
C TYR A 108 -15.22 -0.60 -10.38
N TYR A 109 -15.66 -0.09 -9.24
CA TYR A 109 -14.74 0.33 -8.19
C TYR A 109 -14.34 -0.91 -7.37
N ILE A 110 -13.05 -1.14 -7.26
CA ILE A 110 -12.46 -2.22 -6.48
C ILE A 110 -11.85 -1.63 -5.21
N PHE A 111 -12.13 -2.27 -4.08
CA PHE A 111 -11.51 -1.94 -2.80
C PHE A 111 -10.99 -3.22 -2.15
N ALA A 112 -9.67 -3.36 -2.04
CA ALA A 112 -9.00 -4.52 -1.50
C ALA A 112 -8.30 -4.17 -0.19
N ILE A 113 -8.76 -4.81 0.89
CA ILE A 113 -8.28 -4.56 2.25
C ILE A 113 -7.77 -5.86 2.88
N PRO A 114 -6.66 -5.83 3.63
CA PRO A 114 -6.19 -7.00 4.35
C PRO A 114 -7.22 -7.59 5.31
N SER A 115 -7.34 -8.91 5.35
CA SER A 115 -8.35 -9.62 6.17
C SER A 115 -8.16 -9.46 7.67
N ARG A 116 -6.97 -9.05 8.13
CA ARG A 116 -6.69 -8.72 9.53
C ARG A 116 -7.51 -7.52 10.01
N LEU A 117 -7.90 -6.64 9.09
CA LEU A 117 -8.72 -5.47 9.35
C LEU A 117 -10.21 -5.88 9.33
N SER A 118 -11.03 -5.08 10.02
CA SER A 118 -12.48 -5.30 10.02
C SER A 118 -13.06 -5.11 8.62
N THR A 119 -14.29 -5.61 8.42
CA THR A 119 -15.00 -5.36 7.17
C THR A 119 -15.56 -3.93 7.20
N PRO A 120 -15.22 -3.06 6.24
CA PRO A 120 -15.72 -1.69 6.21
C PRO A 120 -17.18 -1.63 5.74
N THR A 121 -17.83 -0.50 6.01
CA THR A 121 -19.03 -0.06 5.30
C THR A 121 -18.69 1.02 4.28
N PHE A 122 -19.42 1.08 3.17
CA PHE A 122 -19.06 1.92 2.02
C PHE A 122 -20.08 3.03 1.78
N TRP A 123 -19.57 4.23 1.52
CA TRP A 123 -20.35 5.43 1.21
C TRP A 123 -19.70 6.16 0.04
N ASP A 124 -20.53 6.77 -0.80
CA ASP A 124 -20.05 7.76 -1.77
C ASP A 124 -19.91 9.10 -1.03
N TYR A 125 -18.68 9.55 -0.85
CA TYR A 125 -18.40 10.81 -0.17
C TYR A 125 -18.99 12.02 -0.91
N SER A 126 -19.05 11.96 -2.24
CA SER A 126 -19.50 13.08 -3.06
C SER A 126 -20.99 13.34 -2.92
N THR A 127 -21.80 12.28 -2.75
CA THR A 127 -23.26 12.38 -2.64
C THR A 127 -23.77 12.16 -1.21
N GLY A 128 -22.96 11.58 -0.34
CA GLY A 128 -23.31 11.26 1.06
C GLY A 128 -24.26 10.07 1.20
N PHE A 129 -24.45 9.26 0.16
CA PHE A 129 -25.28 8.05 0.19
C PHE A 129 -24.43 6.79 0.38
N GLY A 130 -25.04 5.74 0.91
CA GLY A 130 -24.41 4.42 0.97
C GLY A 130 -24.07 3.90 -0.43
N ALA A 131 -22.89 3.32 -0.58
CA ALA A 131 -22.44 2.69 -1.82
C ALA A 131 -22.58 1.18 -1.70
N ASP A 132 -23.27 0.56 -2.66
CA ASP A 132 -23.48 -0.88 -2.66
C ASP A 132 -22.26 -1.62 -3.23
N PHE A 133 -21.76 -2.58 -2.46
CA PHE A 133 -20.67 -3.48 -2.83
C PHE A 133 -21.11 -4.93 -2.66
N GLU A 134 -20.56 -5.81 -3.50
CA GLU A 134 -20.77 -7.25 -3.39
C GLU A 134 -20.06 -7.84 -2.17
N SER A 135 -20.44 -9.08 -1.83
CA SER A 135 -19.66 -9.88 -0.89
C SER A 135 -18.22 -10.07 -1.39
N PRO A 136 -17.20 -9.91 -0.53
CA PRO A 136 -15.83 -9.88 -0.97
C PRO A 136 -15.31 -11.25 -1.38
N GLU A 137 -14.41 -11.27 -2.36
CA GLU A 137 -13.56 -12.41 -2.65
C GLU A 137 -12.33 -12.42 -1.73
N THR A 138 -11.74 -13.60 -1.53
CA THR A 138 -10.48 -13.73 -0.79
C THR A 138 -9.32 -13.97 -1.74
N VAL A 139 -8.34 -13.08 -1.72
CA VAL A 139 -7.13 -13.16 -2.56
C VAL A 139 -5.89 -13.09 -1.67
N ALA A 140 -4.92 -13.98 -1.86
CA ALA A 140 -3.63 -13.86 -1.19
C ALA A 140 -2.75 -12.86 -1.95
N ILE A 141 -2.19 -11.88 -1.25
CA ILE A 141 -1.32 -10.84 -1.82
C ILE A 141 0.01 -10.85 -1.07
N THR A 142 1.10 -10.75 -1.80
CA THR A 142 2.49 -10.79 -1.32
C THR A 142 3.15 -9.46 -1.62
N ASN A 143 3.53 -8.72 -0.59
CA ASN A 143 4.28 -7.49 -0.82
C ASN A 143 5.70 -7.76 -1.33
N ASP A 144 6.37 -6.69 -1.73
CA ASP A 144 7.77 -6.68 -2.15
C ASP A 144 8.78 -7.27 -1.14
N ALA A 145 8.40 -7.43 0.13
CA ALA A 145 9.22 -8.05 1.16
C ALA A 145 8.95 -9.55 1.36
N GLY A 146 8.09 -10.14 0.53
CA GLY A 146 7.72 -11.55 0.61
C GLY A 146 6.74 -11.86 1.74
N PHE A 147 6.10 -10.85 2.34
CA PHE A 147 5.03 -11.08 3.31
C PHE A 147 3.69 -11.25 2.59
N THR A 148 3.14 -12.46 2.69
CA THR A 148 1.84 -12.82 2.12
C THR A 148 0.74 -12.73 3.16
N GLU A 149 -0.35 -12.05 2.83
CA GLU A 149 -1.59 -12.09 3.62
C GLU A 149 -2.84 -12.13 2.74
N ASN A 150 -3.93 -12.64 3.30
CA ASN A 150 -5.22 -12.70 2.61
C ASN A 150 -5.92 -11.35 2.66
N TYR A 151 -6.51 -10.95 1.55
CA TYR A 151 -7.31 -9.75 1.37
C TYR A 151 -8.77 -10.08 1.17
N LYS A 152 -9.64 -9.18 1.62
CA LYS A 152 -11.02 -9.09 1.20
C LYS A 152 -11.08 -8.10 0.04
N VAL A 153 -11.45 -8.58 -1.14
CA VAL A 153 -11.57 -7.77 -2.36
C VAL A 153 -13.04 -7.50 -2.61
N PHE A 154 -13.45 -6.26 -2.39
CA PHE A 154 -14.80 -5.77 -2.61
C PHE A 154 -14.89 -5.14 -4.00
N ARG A 155 -16.03 -5.37 -4.67
CA ARG A 155 -16.37 -4.75 -5.94
C ARG A 155 -17.69 -4.01 -5.78
N SER A 156 -17.80 -2.80 -6.35
CA SER A 156 -19.10 -2.13 -6.44
C SER A 156 -20.12 -3.01 -7.17
N THR A 157 -21.37 -2.98 -6.72
CA THR A 157 -22.44 -3.81 -7.31
C THR A 157 -22.61 -3.47 -8.79
N ASN A 158 -22.62 -2.17 -9.12
CA ASN A 158 -22.72 -1.67 -10.49
C ASN A 158 -21.35 -1.25 -11.02
N ALA A 159 -21.17 -1.36 -12.33
CA ALA A 159 -20.09 -0.64 -13.01
C ALA A 159 -20.41 0.86 -12.93
N LEU A 160 -19.47 1.64 -12.40
CA LEU A 160 -19.68 3.07 -12.11
C LEU A 160 -19.05 3.96 -13.18
N GLY A 161 -18.16 3.41 -14.02
CA GLY A 161 -17.62 4.11 -15.17
C GLY A 161 -18.64 4.31 -16.29
N GLY A 162 -19.09 5.56 -16.48
CA GLY A 162 -20.03 5.93 -17.54
C GLY A 162 -19.41 5.95 -18.95
N PRO A 163 -20.19 6.26 -20.01
CA PRO A 163 -19.71 6.30 -21.40
C PRO A 163 -18.56 7.27 -21.67
N SER A 164 -18.37 8.24 -20.76
CA SER A 164 -17.32 9.26 -20.81
C SER A 164 -16.26 9.07 -19.71
N GLY A 165 -16.28 7.93 -19.01
CA GLY A 165 -15.67 7.78 -17.69
C GLY A 165 -16.51 8.44 -16.58
N GLY A 166 -16.26 8.06 -15.33
CA GLY A 166 -16.93 8.62 -14.17
C GLY A 166 -16.00 8.70 -12.96
N ASP A 167 -16.06 9.81 -12.24
CA ASP A 167 -15.30 9.98 -11.01
C ASP A 167 -16.10 9.45 -9.81
N PHE A 168 -15.44 8.71 -8.93
CA PHE A 168 -16.05 8.20 -7.71
C PHE A 168 -15.14 8.44 -6.51
N THR A 169 -15.72 8.98 -5.43
CA THR A 169 -15.02 9.23 -4.16
C THR A 169 -15.58 8.33 -3.08
N LEU A 170 -14.77 7.41 -2.57
CA LEU A 170 -15.21 6.47 -1.56
C LEU A 170 -14.95 7.00 -0.15
N GLU A 171 -15.91 6.86 0.76
CA GLU A 171 -15.72 6.96 2.20
C GLU A 171 -16.00 5.59 2.82
N THR A 172 -15.08 5.12 3.67
CA THR A 172 -15.28 3.91 4.47
C THR A 172 -15.49 4.26 5.94
N LYS A 173 -16.36 3.52 6.61
CA LYS A 173 -16.69 3.68 8.04
C LYS A 173 -16.70 2.33 8.74
#